data_AF-A0A3P9KN41-F1
#
_entry.id   AF-A0A3P9KN41-F1
#
_cell.length_a   1.000
_cell.length_b   1.000
_cell.length_c   1.000
_cell.angle_alpha   90.00
_cell.angle_beta   90.00
_cell.angle_gamma   90.00
#
_symmetry.space_group_name_H-M   'P 1'
#
loop_
_entity.id
_entity.type
_entity.pdbx_description
1 polymer ?
#
loop_
_entity_poly.entity_id
_entity_poly.type
_entity_poly.pdbx_seq_one_letter_code
_entity_poly.pdbx_strand_id
1 'polypeptide(L)'
;ETATPSPKHGPPSKEFVQKYKMELITKVADPDPLFDLLLHKKVLSDHSYSEIKALPTDEKKMSKLLMGPYLEAKPACDIVYDFLKKEQPYLVFDLLKGEELCH
;
A
#
# COMPACT_ATOMS: atom_id res chain seq x y z
N GLU A 1 8.29 22.02 5.75
CA GLU A 1 9.27 20.92 5.82
C GLU A 1 9.30 20.42 7.26
N THR A 2 8.72 19.25 7.53
CA THR A 2 8.74 18.66 8.89
C THR A 2 9.15 17.20 8.78
N ALA A 3 10.46 16.99 8.72
CA ALA A 3 11.09 15.70 8.94
C ALA A 3 11.27 15.52 10.46
N THR A 4 10.64 14.49 11.03
CA THR A 4 10.96 13.99 12.36
C THR A 4 11.54 12.58 12.19
N PRO A 5 12.87 12.40 12.24
CA PRO A 5 13.48 11.08 12.19
C PRO A 5 13.49 10.49 13.61
N SER A 6 12.68 9.45 13.85
CA SER A 6 12.87 8.56 15.00
C SER A 6 13.46 7.25 14.48
N PRO A 7 14.71 6.91 14.86
CA PRO A 7 15.38 5.72 14.35
C PRO A 7 14.99 4.53 15.23
N LYS A 8 14.52 3.43 14.61
CA LYS A 8 14.62 2.03 15.10
C LYS A 8 13.75 1.09 14.25
N HIS A 9 14.43 0.30 13.39
CA HIS A 9 13.99 -0.95 12.76
C HIS A 9 13.05 -0.85 11.53
N GLY A 10 13.61 -1.17 10.36
CA GLY A 10 12.91 -1.38 9.09
C GLY A 10 12.74 -0.12 8.22
N PRO A 11 12.66 -0.25 6.88
CA PRO A 11 12.29 0.87 6.03
C PRO A 11 10.90 1.36 6.47
N PRO A 12 10.67 2.68 6.56
CA PRO A 12 9.37 3.19 6.95
C PRO A 12 8.33 2.70 5.94
N SER A 13 7.23 2.14 6.43
CA SER A 13 6.11 1.60 5.64
C SER A 13 5.68 2.56 4.52
N LYS A 14 5.73 3.87 4.79
CA LYS A 14 5.53 4.92 3.79
C LYS A 14 6.49 4.82 2.61
N GLU A 15 7.80 4.73 2.84
CA GLU A 15 8.78 4.66 1.75
C GLU A 15 8.65 3.36 0.97
N PHE A 16 8.43 2.23 1.64
CA PHE A 16 8.16 0.96 0.95
C PHE A 16 6.94 1.08 0.03
N VAL A 17 5.79 1.48 0.57
CA VAL A 17 4.55 1.57 -0.21
C VAL A 17 4.70 2.59 -1.33
N GLN A 18 5.38 3.71 -1.11
CA GLN A 18 5.59 4.76 -2.11
C GLN A 18 6.58 4.35 -3.21
N LYS A 19 7.65 3.65 -2.85
CA LYS A 19 8.68 3.16 -3.78
C LYS A 19 8.14 2.04 -4.67
N TYR A 20 7.40 1.10 -4.08
CA TYR A 20 6.93 -0.11 -4.76
C TYR A 20 5.49 0.00 -5.27
N LYS A 21 4.90 1.20 -5.38
CA LYS A 21 3.52 1.38 -5.86
C LYS A 21 3.25 0.60 -7.15
N MET A 22 4.12 0.73 -8.14
CA MET A 22 3.94 0.08 -9.44
C MET A 22 3.99 -1.44 -9.34
N GLU A 23 4.91 -2.00 -8.57
CA GLU A 23 4.93 -3.45 -8.36
C GLU A 23 3.72 -3.95 -7.59
N LEU A 24 3.28 -3.22 -6.56
CA LEU A 24 2.08 -3.58 -5.81
C LEU A 24 0.82 -3.56 -6.70
N ILE A 25 0.72 -2.62 -7.65
CA ILE A 25 -0.39 -2.55 -8.60
C ILE A 25 -0.48 -3.81 -9.46
N THR A 26 0.65 -4.31 -9.93
CA THR A 26 0.71 -5.45 -10.87
C THR A 26 0.72 -6.80 -10.15
N LYS A 27 1.34 -6.88 -8.96
CA LYS A 27 1.55 -8.14 -8.24
C LYS A 27 0.43 -8.49 -7.26
N VAL A 28 -0.34 -7.50 -6.77
CA VAL A 28 -1.47 -7.76 -5.88
C VAL A 28 -2.63 -8.32 -6.70
N ALA A 29 -2.89 -9.63 -6.53
CA ALA A 29 -3.94 -10.33 -7.26
C ALA A 29 -5.36 -9.91 -6.86
N ASP A 30 -5.60 -9.61 -5.57
CA ASP A 30 -6.93 -9.24 -5.05
C ASP A 30 -6.83 -8.04 -4.09
N PRO A 31 -7.20 -6.83 -4.53
CA PRO A 31 -7.09 -5.62 -3.72
C PRO A 31 -8.38 -5.34 -2.90
N ASP A 32 -9.45 -6.09 -3.12
CA ASP A 32 -10.74 -5.92 -2.45
C ASP A 32 -10.65 -5.95 -0.90
N PRO A 33 -9.93 -6.92 -0.27
CA PRO A 33 -9.80 -6.97 1.19
C PRO A 33 -8.97 -5.79 1.74
N LEU A 34 -8.03 -5.26 0.93
CA LEU A 34 -7.28 -4.06 1.30
C LEU A 34 -8.19 -2.82 1.33
N PHE A 35 -9.07 -2.67 0.33
CA PHE A 35 -10.02 -1.55 0.31
C PHE A 35 -10.98 -1.61 1.49
N ASP A 36 -11.46 -2.81 1.83
CA ASP A 36 -12.37 -3.02 2.96
C ASP A 36 -11.71 -2.63 4.28
N LEU A 37 -10.44 -3.04 4.46
CA LEU A 37 -9.65 -2.65 5.63
C LEU A 37 -9.44 -1.15 5.70
N LEU A 38 -9.16 -0.49 4.58
CA LEU A 38 -8.95 0.96 4.53
C LEU A 38 -10.25 1.74 4.79
N LEU A 39 -11.40 1.24 4.31
CA LEU A 39 -12.73 1.78 4.63
C LEU A 39 -13.03 1.63 6.13
N HIS A 40 -12.81 0.43 6.68
CA HIS A 40 -13.03 0.17 8.10
C HIS A 40 -12.13 1.03 9.01
N LYS A 41 -10.90 1.29 8.58
CA LYS A 41 -9.95 2.20 9.25
C LYS A 41 -10.22 3.68 9.00
N LYS A 42 -11.29 4.03 8.28
CA LYS A 42 -11.66 5.40 7.89
C LYS A 42 -10.56 6.15 7.13
N VAL A 43 -9.72 5.41 6.40
CA VAL A 43 -8.75 5.99 5.45
C VAL A 43 -9.45 6.31 4.13
N LEU A 44 -10.35 5.41 3.70
CA LEU A 44 -11.25 5.64 2.58
C LEU A 44 -12.62 6.09 3.09
N SER A 45 -13.21 7.04 2.38
CA SER A 45 -14.63 7.36 2.50
C SER A 45 -15.45 6.37 1.68
N ASP A 46 -16.71 6.16 2.06
CA ASP A 46 -17.65 5.29 1.33
C ASP A 46 -17.72 5.62 -0.17
N HIS A 47 -17.77 6.93 -0.50
CA HIS A 47 -17.72 7.41 -1.89
C HIS A 47 -16.45 6.95 -2.62
N SER A 48 -15.27 7.20 -2.05
CA SER A 48 -14.00 6.81 -2.68
C SER A 48 -13.85 5.30 -2.78
N TYR A 49 -14.30 4.55 -1.78
CA TYR A 49 -14.33 3.09 -1.84
C TYR A 49 -15.21 2.61 -3.00
N SER A 50 -16.43 3.14 -3.12
CA SER A 50 -17.34 2.78 -4.22
C SER A 50 -16.77 3.16 -5.59
N GLU A 51 -16.15 4.33 -5.72
CA GLU A 51 -15.50 4.77 -6.97
C GLU A 51 -14.37 3.84 -7.38
N ILE A 52 -13.51 3.44 -6.42
CA ILE A 52 -12.41 2.52 -6.67
C ILE A 52 -12.97 1.13 -7.03
N LYS A 53 -13.93 0.62 -6.26
CA LYS A 53 -14.53 -0.71 -6.47
C LYS A 53 -15.31 -0.83 -7.79
N ALA A 54 -15.84 0.28 -8.28
CA ALA A 54 -16.51 0.36 -9.58
C ALA A 54 -15.56 0.22 -10.78
N LEU A 55 -14.24 0.23 -10.57
CA LEU A 55 -13.27 0.05 -11.65
C LEU A 55 -13.29 -1.40 -12.18
N PRO A 56 -13.14 -1.58 -13.51
CA PRO A 56 -13.37 -2.86 -14.15
C PRO A 56 -12.26 -3.90 -13.93
N THR A 57 -11.06 -3.46 -13.53
CA THR A 57 -9.90 -4.35 -13.35
C THR A 57 -9.21 -4.08 -12.03
N ASP A 58 -8.72 -5.13 -11.39
CA ASP A 58 -8.06 -5.05 -10.08
C ASP A 58 -6.81 -4.16 -10.10
N GLU A 59 -6.06 -4.21 -11.20
CA GLU A 59 -4.92 -3.31 -11.44
C GLU A 59 -5.35 -1.83 -11.37
N LYS A 60 -6.46 -1.45 -12.02
CA LYS A 60 -6.96 -0.08 -11.98
C LYS A 60 -7.42 0.31 -10.59
N LYS A 61 -8.11 -0.60 -9.88
CA LYS A 61 -8.54 -0.38 -8.50
C LYS A 61 -7.33 -0.07 -7.62
N MET A 62 -6.32 -0.93 -7.68
CA MET A 62 -5.12 -0.83 -6.87
C MET A 62 -4.28 0.39 -7.26
N SER A 63 -4.20 0.71 -8.55
CA SER A 63 -3.56 1.93 -9.07
C SER A 63 -4.22 3.19 -8.53
N LYS A 64 -5.55 3.29 -8.58
CA LYS A 64 -6.29 4.45 -8.07
C LYS A 64 -6.06 4.66 -6.58
N LEU A 65 -6.00 3.58 -5.81
CA LEU A 65 -5.70 3.63 -4.38
C LEU A 65 -4.27 4.07 -4.12
N LEU A 66 -3.29 3.38 -4.72
CA LEU A 66 -1.87 3.58 -4.44
C LEU A 66 -1.39 4.94 -4.97
N MET A 67 -1.84 5.35 -6.15
CA MET A 67 -1.51 6.65 -6.75
C MET A 67 -2.37 7.79 -6.21
N GLY A 68 -3.47 7.48 -5.51
CA GLY A 68 -4.35 8.47 -4.91
C GLY A 68 -3.75 9.13 -3.66
N PRO A 69 -4.40 10.22 -3.18
CA PRO A 69 -3.97 10.95 -1.98
C PRO A 69 -4.13 10.13 -0.68
N TYR A 70 -4.82 9.00 -0.74
CA TYR A 70 -5.13 8.14 0.40
C TYR A 70 -3.87 7.61 1.09
N LEU A 71 -2.80 7.33 0.33
CA LEU A 71 -1.54 6.79 0.84
C LEU A 71 -0.45 7.85 1.03
N GLU A 72 -0.83 9.14 1.14
CA GLU A 72 0.10 10.18 1.55
C GLU A 72 0.30 10.20 3.07
N ALA A 73 -0.74 9.80 3.81
CA ALA A 73 -0.73 9.70 5.25
C ALA A 73 0.06 8.48 5.73
N LYS A 74 0.98 8.68 6.68
CA LYS A 74 1.73 7.60 7.33
C LYS A 74 0.84 6.44 7.84
N PRO A 75 -0.28 6.67 8.56
CA PRO A 75 -1.12 5.57 9.04
C PRO A 75 -1.73 4.72 7.90
N ALA A 76 -2.02 5.33 6.75
CA ALA A 76 -2.54 4.61 5.59
C ALA A 76 -1.47 3.66 5.01
N CYS A 77 -0.24 4.14 4.85
CA CYS A 77 0.88 3.31 4.43
C CYS A 77 1.16 2.16 5.42
N ASP A 78 1.08 2.42 6.73
CA ASP A 78 1.25 1.39 7.75
C ASP A 78 0.20 0.28 7.62
N ILE A 79 -1.07 0.63 7.37
CA ILE A 79 -2.16 -0.33 7.16
C ILE A 79 -1.91 -1.18 5.92
N VAL A 80 -1.57 -0.56 4.79
CA VAL A 80 -1.28 -1.28 3.53
C VAL A 80 -0.11 -2.24 3.74
N TYR A 81 0.97 -1.78 4.37
CA TYR A 81 2.15 -2.60 4.61
C TYR A 81 1.85 -3.80 5.52
N ASP A 82 1.11 -3.60 6.62
CA ASP A 82 0.70 -4.67 7.53
C ASP A 82 -0.23 -5.69 6.84
N PHE A 83 -1.17 -5.21 6.03
CA PHE A 83 -2.04 -6.05 5.22
C PHE A 83 -1.24 -6.92 4.25
N LEU A 84 -0.34 -6.31 3.48
CA LEU A 84 0.51 -7.03 2.53
C LEU A 84 1.38 -8.07 3.23
N LYS A 85 1.92 -7.76 4.42
CA LYS A 85 2.68 -8.75 5.21
C LYS A 85 1.85 -9.95 5.66
N LYS A 86 0.54 -9.77 5.89
CA LYS A 86 -0.35 -10.84 6.34
C LYS A 86 -0.86 -11.68 5.18
N GLU A 87 -1.35 -11.03 4.13
CA GLU A 87 -1.98 -11.69 2.99
C GLU A 87 -0.95 -12.17 1.96
N GLN A 88 0.09 -11.37 1.72
CA GLN A 88 1.11 -11.64 0.70
C GLN A 88 2.53 -11.41 1.27
N PRO A 89 2.93 -12.12 2.34
CA PRO A 89 4.26 -11.97 2.94
C PRO A 89 5.38 -12.19 1.94
N TYR A 90 5.17 -13.09 0.96
CA TYR A 90 6.12 -13.38 -0.10
C TYR A 90 6.37 -12.15 -0.99
N LEU A 91 5.33 -11.37 -1.31
CA LEU A 91 5.46 -10.16 -2.13
C LEU A 91 6.28 -9.11 -1.39
N VAL A 92 5.97 -8.88 -0.10
CA VAL A 92 6.75 -7.94 0.71
C VAL A 92 8.20 -8.39 0.84
N PHE A 93 8.43 -9.68 1.06
CA PHE A 93 9.78 -10.24 1.17
C PHE A 93 10.54 -10.10 -0.14
N ASP A 94 9.93 -10.41 -1.29
CA ASP A 94 10.53 -10.31 -2.64
C ASP A 94 10.93 -8.87 -2.96
N LEU A 95 10.03 -7.91 -2.73
CA LEU A 95 10.27 -6.49 -2.96
C LEU A 95 11.40 -5.93 -2.06
N LEU A 96 11.45 -6.36 -0.80
CA LEU A 96 12.53 -5.98 0.13
C LEU A 96 13.86 -6.68 -0.18
N LYS A 97 13.84 -7.96 -0.56
CA LYS A 97 15.02 -8.75 -0.92
C LYS A 97 15.68 -8.27 -2.20
N GLY A 98 14.88 -7.84 -3.18
CA GLY A 98 15.40 -7.22 -4.40
C GLY A 98 16.28 -6.00 -4.11
N GLU A 99 16.08 -5.32 -2.97
CA GLU A 99 16.90 -4.19 -2.55
C GLU A 99 18.28 -4.61 -2.02
N GLU A 100 18.40 -5.82 -1.44
CA GLU A 100 19.65 -6.34 -0.84
C GLU A 100 20.64 -6.89 -1.89
N LEU A 101 20.17 -7.22 -3.10
CA LEU A 101 20.99 -7.77 -4.19
C LEU A 101 21.58 -6.71 -5.14
N CYS A 102 21.24 -5.43 -4.97
CA CYS A 102 21.73 -4.33 -5.82
C CYS A 102 22.79 -3.44 -5.14
N HIS A 103 23.40 -3.89 -4.05
CA HIS A 103 24.39 -3.08 -3.30
C HIS A 103 25.78 -3.73 -3.23
#